data_AF-A0A9E5KUZ5-F1
#
_entry.id   AF-A0A9E5KUZ5-F1
#
_cell.length_a   1.000
_cell.length_b   1.000
_cell.length_c   1.000
_cell.angle_alpha   90.00
_cell.angle_beta   90.00
_cell.angle_gamma   90.00
#
_symmetry.space_group_name_H-M   'P 1'
#
loop_
_entity.id
_entity.type
_entity.pdbx_description
1 polymer ?
#
loop_
_entity_poly.entity_id
_entity_poly.type
_entity_poly.pdbx_seq_one_letter_code
_entity_poly.pdbx_strand_id
1 'polypeptide(L)' 'MKPDLLADGVFRVAAKVGSRDLFEGIWPIPDGVMLNTYVVKG' A
#
# COMPACT_ATOMS: atom_id res chain seq x y z
N MET A 1 2.26 -6.13 -9.96
CA MET A 1 1.67 -6.09 -8.60
C MET A 1 0.46 -7.01 -8.60
N LYS A 2 0.36 -7.98 -7.68
CA LYS A 2 -0.77 -8.92 -7.59
C LYS A 2 -1.69 -8.47 -6.44
N PRO A 3 -3.01 -8.33 -6.63
CA PRO A 3 -3.94 -7.97 -5.56
C PRO A 3 -4.12 -9.11 -4.56
N ASP A 4 -4.32 -8.77 -3.29
CA ASP A 4 -4.74 -9.70 -2.25
C ASP A 4 -6.28 -9.70 -2.17
N LEU A 5 -6.91 -10.88 -2.19
CA LEU A 5 -8.33 -10.99 -1.87
C LEU A 5 -8.51 -10.86 -0.36
N LEU A 6 -9.34 -9.92 0.10
CA LEU A 6 -9.62 -9.70 1.51
C LEU A 6 -10.99 -10.24 1.93
N ALA A 7 -11.99 -10.03 1.09
CA ALA A 7 -13.36 -10.52 1.25
C ALA A 7 -13.97 -10.69 -0.14
N ASP A 8 -15.15 -11.29 -0.24
CA ASP A 8 -15.83 -11.46 -1.53
C ASP A 8 -16.01 -10.10 -2.23
N GLY A 9 -15.57 -10.01 -3.49
CA GLY A 9 -15.53 -8.76 -4.26
C GLY A 9 -14.57 -7.68 -3.76
N VAL A 10 -13.84 -7.86 -2.66
CA VAL A 10 -12.95 -6.84 -2.06
C VAL A 10 -11.48 -7.25 -2.17
N PHE A 11 -10.71 -6.44 -2.88
CA PHE A 11 -9.30 -6.69 -3.17
C PHE A 11 -8.43 -5.55 -2.65
N ARG A 12 -7.28 -5.88 -2.06
CA ARG A 12 -6.23 -4.91 -1.72
C ARG A 12 -5.16 -4.91 -2.80
N VAL A 13 -4.84 -3.72 -3.29
CA VAL A 13 -3.68 -3.45 -4.13
C VAL A 13 -2.74 -2.57 -3.31
N ALA A 14 -1.53 -3.05 -3.05
CA ALA A 14 -0.62 -2.36 -2.15
C ALA A 14 0.78 -2.17 -2.76
N ALA A 15 1.37 -1.00 -2.51
CA ALA A 15 2.77 -0.73 -2.78
C ALA A 15 3.54 -0.62 -1.46
N LYS A 16 4.65 -1.36 -1.35
CA LYS A 16 5.56 -1.26 -0.21
C LYS A 16 6.62 -0.21 -0.49
N VAL A 17 6.64 0.84 0.31
CA VAL A 17 7.65 1.90 0.29
C VAL A 17 8.68 1.60 1.37
N GLY A 18 9.95 1.64 1.00
CA GLY A 18 11.06 1.34 1.92
C GLY A 18 11.47 2.55 2.75
N SER A 19 12.51 2.39 3.56
CA SER A 19 13.05 3.46 4.40
C SER A 19 13.97 4.45 3.68
N ARG A 20 14.29 4.17 2.41
CA ARG A 20 15.07 5.06 1.54
C ARG A 20 14.26 6.23 0.99
N ASP A 21 12.93 6.11 1.01
CA ASP A 21 12.00 7.11 0.51
C ASP A 21 11.55 8.02 1.66
N LEU A 22 11.09 9.23 1.33
CA LEU A 22 10.62 10.22 2.31
C LEU A 22 9.11 10.39 2.24
N PHE A 23 8.45 10.48 3.39
CA PHE A 23 7.06 10.86 3.48
C PHE A 23 6.95 12.37 3.20
N GLU A 24 6.07 12.72 2.25
CA GLU A 24 5.94 14.10 1.73
C GLU A 24 7.26 14.70 1.21
N GLY A 25 8.25 13.87 0.90
CA GLY A 25 9.55 14.32 0.40
C GLY A 25 10.49 14.91 1.47
N ILE A 26 10.10 14.93 2.75
CA ILE A 26 10.91 15.53 3.82
C ILE A 26 10.99 14.71 5.11
N TRP A 27 10.01 13.86 5.39
CA TRP A 27 9.96 13.11 6.64
C TRP A 27 10.56 11.71 6.45
N PRO A 28 11.50 11.28 7.31
CA PRO A 28 12.05 9.93 7.24
C PRO A 28 10.97 8.90 7.55
N ILE A 29 11.08 7.71 6.93
CA ILE A 29 10.20 6.58 7.19
C ILE A 29 11.03 5.40 7.72
N PRO A 30 11.33 5.33 9.03
CA PRO A 30 12.31 4.39 9.57
C PRO A 30 12.02 2.92 9.22
N ASP A 31 10.73 2.54 9.26
CA ASP A 31 10.27 1.17 9.04
C ASP A 31 9.60 0.97 7.67
N GLY A 32 9.62 1.98 6.80
CA GLY A 32 8.84 2.02 5.57
C GLY A 32 7.33 2.18 5.81
N VAL A 33 6.56 2.25 4.73
CA VAL A 33 5.08 2.29 4.77
C VAL A 33 4.46 1.40 3.71
N MET A 34 3.18 1.07 3.91
CA MET A 34 2.33 0.48 2.88
C MET A 34 1.36 1.53 2.35
N LEU A 35 1.36 1.74 1.04
CA LEU A 35 0.31 2.47 0.35
C LEU A 35 -0.75 1.46 -0.08
N ASN A 36 -1.87 1.43 0.64
CA ASN A 36 -2.96 0.49 0.39
C ASN A 36 -4.09 1.17 -0.37
N THR A 37 -4.54 0.53 -1.45
CA THR A 37 -5.75 0.88 -2.20
C THR A 37 -6.67 -0.32 -2.21
N TYR A 38 -7.97 -0.09 -2.14
CA TYR A 38 -8.98 -1.13 -2.13
C TYR A 38 -9.85 -1.03 -3.37
N VAL A 39 -10.05 -2.16 -4.05
CA VAL A 39 -10.95 -2.30 -5.18
C VAL A 39 -12.16 -3.10 -4.72
N VAL A 40 -13.34 -2.52 -4.87
CA VAL A 40 -14.62 -3.19 -4.62
C VAL A 40 -15.26 -3.51 -5.97
N LYS A 41 -15.49 -4.79 -6.22
CA LYS A 41 -16.16 -5.29 -7.41
C LYS A 41 -17.55 -5.77 -7.01
N GLY A 42 -18.56 -5.03 -7.44
CA GLY A 42 -19.98 -5.44 -7.39
C GLY A 42 -20.36 -6.37 -8.53
#